data_AF-A0A2V1IHQ0-F1
#
_entry.id   AF-A0A2V1IHQ0-F1
#
_cell.length_a   1.000
_cell.length_b   1.000
_cell.length_c   1.000
_cell.angle_alpha   90.00
_cell.angle_beta   90.00
_cell.angle_gamma   90.00
#
_symmetry.space_group_name_H-M   'P 1'
#
loop_
_entity.id
_entity.type
_entity.pdbx_description
1 polymer ?
#
loop_
_entity_poly.entity_id
_entity_poly.type
_entity_poly.pdbx_seq_one_letter_code
_entity_poly.pdbx_strand_id
1 'polypeptide(L)'
;MEKNFTPDSVISALMNHAKTSDSDFPVHVFPAKMQRIILELNTTCGFPNDYTASAMLAAISVAIGNTHRIEVKRNWQESAIVYIAIVGRPGDCKSHPLTFVMRPLVNADWKTIRVTTDEQD
;
A
#
# COMPACT_ATOMS: atom_id res chain seq x y z
N MET A 1 0.95 42.28 16.68
CA MET A 1 1.04 41.92 15.25
C MET A 1 0.36 40.57 15.11
N GLU A 2 -0.93 40.58 14.79
CA GLU A 2 -1.74 39.37 14.69
C GLU A 2 -1.29 38.55 13.48
N LYS A 3 -0.93 37.29 13.69
CA LYS A 3 -0.70 36.34 12.60
C LYS A 3 -2.06 35.98 12.02
N ASN A 4 -2.42 36.60 10.90
CA ASN A 4 -3.62 36.25 10.15
C ASN A 4 -3.44 34.84 9.55
N PHE A 5 -4.02 33.84 10.20
CA PHE A 5 -4.13 32.47 9.69
C PHE A 5 -5.21 32.44 8.60
N THR A 6 -4.82 32.71 7.35
CA THR A 6 -5.70 32.47 6.20
C THR A 6 -5.55 31.02 5.72
N PRO A 7 -6.61 30.38 5.18
CA PRO A 7 -6.52 29.04 4.60
C PRO A 7 -5.38 28.91 3.58
N ASP A 8 -5.16 29.95 2.77
CA ASP A 8 -4.08 29.98 1.78
C ASP A 8 -2.67 30.00 2.42
N SER A 9 -2.50 30.66 3.57
CA SER A 9 -1.24 30.63 4.32
C SER A 9 -0.95 29.24 4.88
N VAL A 10 -1.99 28.51 5.31
CA VAL A 10 -1.86 27.14 5.82
C VAL A 10 -1.56 26.18 4.66
N ILE A 11 -2.29 26.30 3.55
CA ILE A 11 -2.08 25.47 2.35
C ILE A 11 -0.68 25.69 1.79
N SER A 12 -0.23 26.95 1.66
CA SER A 12 1.12 27.26 1.16
C SER A 12 2.22 26.77 2.12
N ALA A 13 2.02 26.89 3.43
CA ALA A 13 2.96 26.34 4.41
C ALA A 13 3.06 24.80 4.33
N LEU A 14 1.92 24.11 4.18
CA LEU A 14 1.88 22.66 3.99
C LEU A 14 2.53 22.22 2.67
N MET A 15 2.28 22.95 1.58
CA MET A 15 2.91 22.69 0.28
C MET A 15 4.43 22.89 0.30
N ASN A 16 4.91 23.90 1.01
CA ASN A 16 6.35 24.12 1.19
C ASN A 16 6.97 23.02 2.06
N HIS A 17 6.29 22.57 3.12
CA HIS A 17 6.77 21.47 3.96
C HIS A 17 6.83 20.13 3.19
N ALA A 18 5.81 19.86 2.36
CA ALA A 18 5.74 18.68 1.50
C ALA A 18 6.83 18.69 0.40
N LYS A 19 7.26 19.86 -0.07
CA LYS A 19 8.39 20.00 -1.00
C LYS A 19 9.76 19.82 -0.34
N THR A 20 9.86 20.01 0.98
CA THR A 20 11.13 19.92 1.72
C THR A 20 11.43 18.52 2.30
N SER A 21 10.48 17.58 2.26
CA SER A 21 10.78 16.18 2.58
C SER A 21 11.30 15.48 1.32
N ASP A 22 12.60 15.64 1.06
CA ASP A 22 13.38 14.92 0.04
C ASP A 22 13.49 13.40 0.33
N SER A 23 12.66 12.88 1.23
CA SER A 23 12.56 11.46 1.52
C SER A 23 11.55 10.84 0.57
N ASP A 24 12.04 10.37 -0.58
CA ASP A 24 11.28 9.46 -1.43
C ASP A 24 10.69 8.31 -0.59
N PHE A 25 9.53 7.80 -1.02
CA PHE A 25 8.93 6.64 -0.38
C PHE A 25 9.97 5.51 -0.27
N PRO A 26 10.10 4.83 0.89
CA PRO A 26 11.23 3.93 1.15
C PRO A 26 11.09 2.58 0.44
N VAL A 27 11.12 2.56 -0.90
CA VAL A 27 10.99 1.34 -1.72
C VAL A 27 12.09 0.32 -1.40
N HIS A 28 13.27 0.78 -0.98
CA HIS A 28 14.42 -0.07 -0.67
C HIS A 28 14.19 -1.08 0.48
N VAL A 29 13.17 -0.88 1.32
CA VAL A 29 12.84 -1.81 2.42
C VAL A 29 12.15 -3.09 1.94
N PHE A 30 11.61 -3.08 0.71
CA PHE A 30 10.95 -4.24 0.13
C PHE A 30 11.97 -5.25 -0.40
N PRO A 31 11.63 -6.54 -0.52
CA PRO A 31 12.46 -7.50 -1.24
C PRO A 31 12.72 -7.06 -2.70
N ALA A 32 13.91 -7.33 -3.24
CA ALA A 32 14.34 -6.85 -4.56
C ALA A 32 13.35 -7.13 -5.70
N LYS A 33 12.66 -8.27 -5.67
CA LYS A 33 11.61 -8.62 -6.66
C LYS A 33 10.42 -7.66 -6.60
N MET A 34 9.99 -7.27 -5.40
CA MET A 34 8.89 -6.33 -5.21
C MET A 34 9.30 -4.91 -5.59
N GLN A 35 10.53 -4.49 -5.23
CA GLN A 35 11.08 -3.21 -5.66
C GLN A 35 11.03 -3.07 -7.18
N ARG A 36 11.46 -4.11 -7.90
CA ARG A 36 11.41 -4.15 -9.36
C ARG A 36 10.00 -3.93 -9.90
N ILE A 37 9.00 -4.63 -9.34
CA ILE A 37 7.59 -4.48 -9.77
C ILE A 37 7.10 -3.05 -9.52
N ILE A 38 7.41 -2.46 -8.36
CA ILE A 38 7.05 -1.07 -8.04
C ILE A 38 7.61 -0.10 -9.08
N LEU A 39 8.92 -0.20 -9.35
CA LEU A 39 9.61 0.68 -10.30
C LEU A 39 9.17 0.46 -11.75
N GLU A 40 8.91 -0.78 -12.15
CA GLU A 40 8.39 -1.10 -13.49
C GLU A 40 6.97 -0.55 -13.70
N LEU A 41 6.07 -0.67 -12.70
CA LEU A 41 4.72 -0.12 -12.77
C LEU A 41 4.71 1.41 -12.80
N ASN A 42 5.64 2.04 -12.08
CA ASN A 42 5.84 3.48 -12.19
C ASN A 42 6.30 3.88 -13.60
N THR A 43 7.31 3.20 -14.14
CA THR A 43 7.89 3.52 -15.44
C THR A 43 6.91 3.27 -16.60
N THR A 44 6.11 2.20 -16.53
CA THR A 44 5.26 1.75 -17.65
C THR A 44 3.83 2.26 -17.56
N CYS A 45 3.26 2.36 -16.36
CA CYS A 45 1.87 2.74 -16.14
C CYS A 45 1.72 4.11 -15.47
N GLY A 46 2.82 4.74 -15.03
CA GLY A 46 2.79 6.02 -14.33
C GLY A 46 2.23 5.91 -12.91
N PHE A 47 2.17 4.71 -12.32
CA PHE A 47 1.65 4.55 -10.96
C PHE A 47 2.63 5.14 -9.94
N PRO A 48 2.17 5.99 -9.01
CA PRO A 48 3.01 6.46 -7.92
C PRO A 48 3.62 5.28 -7.13
N ASN A 49 4.91 5.39 -6.80
CA ASN A 49 5.65 4.32 -6.13
C ASN A 49 5.04 3.98 -4.76
N ASP A 50 4.62 5.01 -4.02
CA ASP A 50 3.93 4.91 -2.74
C ASP A 50 2.58 4.18 -2.88
N TYR A 51 1.78 4.44 -3.91
CA TYR A 51 0.50 3.76 -4.11
C TYR A 51 0.70 2.25 -4.32
N THR A 52 1.66 1.89 -5.17
CA THR A 52 1.95 0.49 -5.47
C THR A 52 2.55 -0.23 -4.27
N ALA A 53 3.49 0.41 -3.57
CA ALA A 53 4.14 -0.16 -2.39
C ALA A 53 3.15 -0.30 -1.22
N SER A 54 2.27 0.68 -0.99
CA SER A 54 1.19 0.59 -0.01
C SER A 54 0.21 -0.53 -0.36
N ALA A 55 -0.15 -0.70 -1.63
CA ALA A 55 -0.97 -1.85 -2.07
C ALA A 55 -0.26 -3.19 -1.81
N MET A 56 1.06 -3.28 -1.99
CA MET A 56 1.84 -4.47 -1.66
C MET A 56 1.83 -4.79 -0.17
N LEU A 57 1.95 -3.80 0.71
CA LEU A 57 1.85 -4.01 2.15
C LEU A 57 0.48 -4.57 2.54
N ALA A 58 -0.61 -4.06 1.94
CA ALA A 58 -1.94 -4.60 2.16
C ALA A 58 -2.04 -6.06 1.71
N ALA A 59 -1.53 -6.39 0.53
CA ALA A 59 -1.54 -7.77 0.03
C ALA A 59 -0.68 -8.72 0.88
N ILE A 60 0.50 -8.29 1.32
CA ILE A 60 1.36 -9.09 2.22
C ILE A 60 0.65 -9.35 3.55
N SER A 61 -0.01 -8.33 4.09
CA SER A 61 -0.79 -8.45 5.32
C SER A 61 -1.92 -9.47 5.19
N VAL A 62 -2.67 -9.44 4.09
CA VAL A 62 -3.70 -10.45 3.79
C VAL A 62 -3.08 -11.84 3.62
N ALA A 63 -1.95 -11.94 2.91
CA ALA A 63 -1.28 -13.22 2.67
C ALA A 63 -0.75 -13.87 3.96
N ILE A 64 -0.25 -13.07 4.91
CA ILE A 64 0.16 -13.56 6.24
C ILE A 64 -1.07 -13.88 7.08
N GLY A 65 -2.07 -13.01 7.08
CA GLY A 65 -3.26 -13.14 7.93
C GLY A 65 -2.90 -13.29 9.41
N ASN A 66 -3.60 -14.21 10.10
CA ASN A 66 -3.38 -14.50 11.52
C ASN A 66 -2.37 -15.64 11.77
N THR A 67 -1.65 -16.09 10.73
CA THR A 67 -0.77 -17.26 10.85
C THR A 67 0.54 -16.96 11.58
N HIS A 68 1.00 -15.71 11.55
CA HIS A 68 2.25 -15.29 12.18
C HIS A 68 2.02 -14.10 13.12
N ARG A 69 2.73 -14.12 14.25
CA ARG A 69 2.76 -13.04 15.25
C ARG A 69 4.18 -12.77 15.67
N ILE A 70 4.49 -11.51 15.94
CA ILE A 70 5.80 -11.07 16.41
C ILE A 70 5.71 -10.58 17.86
N GLU A 71 6.67 -10.99 18.70
CA GLU A 71 6.80 -10.48 20.05
C GLU A 71 7.58 -9.16 20.02
N VAL A 72 6.88 -8.03 20.17
CA VAL A 72 7.51 -6.70 20.15
C VAL A 72 8.15 -6.38 21.49
N LYS A 73 7.51 -6.80 22.58
CA LYS A 73 8.00 -6.73 23.96
C LYS A 73 7.53 -7.97 24.71
N ARG A 74 8.13 -8.25 25.86
CA ARG A 74 7.73 -9.38 26.72
C ARG A 74 6.22 -9.37 26.96
N ASN A 75 5.54 -10.45 26.57
CA ASN A 75 4.08 -10.63 26.64
C ASN A 75 3.25 -9.67 25.74
N TRP A 76 3.87 -8.99 24.77
CA TRP A 76 3.17 -8.18 23.76
C TRP A 76 3.42 -8.77 22.37
N GLN A 77 2.39 -9.46 21.87
CA GLN A 77 2.37 -10.07 20.55
C GLN A 77 1.56 -9.20 19.59
N GLU A 78 2.09 -8.97 18.40
CA GLU A 78 1.41 -8.23 17.34
C GLU A 78 1.25 -9.09 16.08
N SER A 79 0.10 -8.98 15.43
CA SER A 79 -0.16 -9.59 14.13
C SER A 79 0.28 -8.67 13.01
N ALA A 80 0.64 -9.22 11.85
CA ALA A 80 0.94 -8.45 10.65
C ALA A 80 -0.33 -7.93 9.92
N ILE A 81 -1.33 -7.45 10.67
CA ILE A 81 -2.58 -6.91 10.12
C ILE A 81 -2.45 -5.38 10.01
N VAL A 82 -2.48 -4.87 8.78
CA VAL A 82 -2.41 -3.43 8.51
C VAL A 82 -3.62 -2.97 7.71
N TYR A 83 -4.13 -1.79 8.07
CA TYR A 83 -5.18 -1.09 7.34
C TYR A 83 -4.56 0.09 6.61
N ILE A 84 -4.78 0.16 5.30
CA ILE A 84 -4.14 1.16 4.42
C ILE A 84 -5.22 1.92 3.65
N ALA A 85 -5.10 3.25 3.65
CA ALA A 85 -5.93 4.14 2.85
C ALA A 85 -5.05 4.88 1.84
N ILE A 86 -5.34 4.71 0.54
CA ILE A 86 -4.68 5.44 -0.54
C ILE A 86 -5.56 6.63 -0.93
N VAL A 87 -5.06 7.85 -0.69
CA VAL A 87 -5.79 9.10 -0.94
C VAL A 87 -5.06 9.90 -2.01
N GLY A 88 -5.81 10.36 -3.01
CA GLY A 88 -5.27 11.02 -4.20
C GLY A 88 -6.38 11.65 -5.04
N ARG A 89 -6.02 12.49 -6.01
CA ARG A 89 -6.99 13.26 -6.82
C ARG A 89 -7.89 12.34 -7.67
N PRO A 90 -9.11 12.74 -8.05
CA PRO A 90 -9.90 11.99 -9.03
C PRO A 90 -9.07 11.73 -10.30
N GLY A 91 -9.10 10.48 -10.81
CA GLY A 91 -8.30 10.06 -11.97
C GLY A 91 -6.84 9.68 -11.69
N ASP A 92 -6.34 9.82 -10.46
CA ASP A 92 -4.94 9.60 -10.08
C ASP A 92 -4.54 8.12 -9.92
N CYS A 93 -5.11 7.23 -10.74
CA CYS A 93 -4.81 5.80 -10.79
C CYS A 93 -4.88 4.98 -9.48
N LYS A 94 -5.45 5.47 -8.38
CA LYS A 94 -5.48 4.78 -7.06
C LYS A 94 -5.89 3.30 -7.09
N SER A 95 -6.96 2.98 -7.83
CA SER A 95 -7.53 1.63 -7.81
C SER A 95 -6.69 0.60 -8.58
N HIS A 96 -5.96 1.03 -9.61
CA HIS A 96 -5.26 0.11 -10.51
C HIS A 96 -4.08 -0.63 -9.84
N PRO A 97 -3.19 0.03 -9.07
CA PRO A 97 -2.15 -0.65 -8.30
C PRO A 97 -2.73 -1.67 -7.33
N LEU A 98 -3.81 -1.30 -6.62
CA LEU A 98 -4.45 -2.20 -5.66
C LEU A 98 -4.99 -3.45 -6.36
N THR A 99 -5.73 -3.29 -7.45
CA THR A 99 -6.24 -4.43 -8.24
C THR A 99 -5.11 -5.29 -8.79
N PHE A 100 -4.05 -4.69 -9.33
CA PHE A 100 -2.91 -5.42 -9.88
C PHE A 100 -2.23 -6.30 -8.80
N VAL A 101 -1.92 -5.70 -7.66
CA VAL A 101 -1.18 -6.35 -6.59
C VAL A 101 -2.01 -7.41 -5.86
N MET A 102 -3.33 -7.20 -5.71
CA MET A 102 -4.22 -8.17 -5.07
C MET A 102 -4.59 -9.35 -5.96
N ARG A 103 -4.41 -9.23 -7.29
CA ARG A 103 -4.80 -10.25 -8.27
C ARG A 103 -4.31 -11.68 -7.96
N PRO A 104 -3.07 -11.91 -7.50
CA PRO A 104 -2.61 -13.25 -7.16
C PRO A 104 -3.43 -13.89 -6.04
N LEU A 105 -3.80 -13.12 -5.02
CA LEU A 105 -4.59 -13.59 -3.89
C LEU A 105 -6.03 -13.91 -4.31
N VAL A 106 -6.64 -13.01 -5.09
CA VAL A 106 -8.00 -13.23 -5.63
C VAL A 106 -8.04 -14.46 -6.53
N ASN A 107 -7.03 -14.65 -7.39
CA ASN A 107 -6.94 -15.83 -8.25
C ASN A 107 -6.75 -17.12 -7.45
N ALA A 108 -6.00 -17.07 -6.35
CA ALA A 108 -5.81 -18.24 -5.48
C ALA A 108 -7.13 -18.62 -4.79
N ASP A 109 -7.85 -17.63 -4.25
CA ASP A 109 -9.15 -17.82 -3.62
C ASP A 109 -10.17 -18.44 -4.58
N TRP A 110 -10.25 -17.89 -5.81
CA TRP A 110 -11.11 -18.42 -6.86
C TRP A 110 -10.82 -19.88 -7.21
N LYS A 111 -9.55 -20.28 -7.25
CA LYS A 111 -9.16 -21.68 -7.51
C LYS A 111 -9.64 -22.60 -6.41
N THR A 112 -9.51 -22.20 -5.15
CA THR A 112 -9.99 -22.96 -4.00
C THR A 112 -11.50 -23.17 -4.07
N ILE A 113 -12.27 -22.12 -4.39
CA ILE A 113 -13.73 -22.21 -4.51
C ILE A 113 -14.16 -23.22 -5.59
N ARG A 114 -13.49 -23.24 -6.75
CA ARG A 114 -13.81 -24.18 -7.83
C ARG A 114 -13.58 -25.63 -7.40
N VAL A 115 -12.43 -25.93 -6.78
CA VAL A 115 -12.12 -27.30 -6.31
C VAL A 115 -13.18 -27.81 -5.33
N THR A 116 -13.59 -26.98 -4.36
CA THR A 116 -14.63 -27.38 -3.39
C THR A 116 -15.99 -27.61 -4.04
N THR A 117 -16.30 -26.91 -5.13
CA THR A 117 -17.59 -27.06 -5.84
C THR A 117 -17.59 -28.32 -6.72
N ASP A 118 -16.46 -28.62 -7.36
CA ASP A 118 -16.30 -29.80 -8.22
C ASP A 118 -16.17 -31.12 -7.42
N GLU A 119 -15.84 -31.06 -6.11
CA GLU A 119 -15.83 -32.24 -5.21
C GLU A 119 -17.22 -32.62 -4.66
N GLN A 120 -18.27 -31.85 -4.97
CA GLN A 120 -19.65 -32.09 -4.50
C GLN A 120 -20.62 -32.57 -5.59
N ASP A 121 -20.13 -32.77 -6.83
CA ASP A 121 -20.84 -33.39 -7.96
C ASP A 121 -20.31 -34.83 -8.23
#